data_AF-A0A9W6XVA0-F1
#
_entry.id   AF-A0A9W6XVA0-F1
#
_cell.length_a   1.000
_cell.length_b   1.000
_cell.length_c   1.000
_cell.angle_alpha   90.00
_cell.angle_beta   90.00
_cell.angle_gamma   90.00
#
_symmetry.space_group_name_H-M   'P 1'
#
loop_
_entity.id
_entity.type
_entity.pdbx_description
1 polymer ?
#
loop_
_entity_poly.entity_id
_entity_poly.type
_entity_poly.pdbx_seq_one_letter_code
_entity_poly.pdbx_strand_id
1 'polypeptide(L)'
;MSLHDLAPKNTKRALETAISTFVQLLVKPKGTMEFVQTSLMTDSPGTAFVKLMDRFVLFLVFSNGKGGEPRKRNTVMSYYRNVKNWLLDIYPQHRSVTEQQLLEMGRILERHCLLRQHGGTIDKAPACTKRDLRSLVDGLYHDAVGETEYQDAALLICFWVSIRPDVHSQVQPVVVGR
;
A
#
# COMPACT_ATOMS: atom_id res chain seq x y z
N MET A 1 23.02 -24.87 1.96
CA MET A 1 21.64 -25.09 2.46
C MET A 1 21.13 -23.76 2.99
N SER A 2 20.06 -23.24 2.42
CA SER A 2 19.41 -22.00 2.85
C SER A 2 18.49 -22.27 4.04
N LEU A 3 18.26 -21.28 4.91
CA LEU A 3 17.24 -21.35 5.97
C LEU A 3 15.85 -21.70 5.42
N HIS A 4 15.58 -21.37 4.16
CA HIS A 4 14.36 -21.76 3.45
C HIS A 4 14.27 -23.27 3.18
N ASP A 5 15.40 -23.98 3.05
CA ASP A 5 15.41 -25.43 2.78
C ASP A 5 14.92 -26.23 3.99
N LEU A 6 15.09 -25.68 5.20
CA LEU A 6 14.68 -26.26 6.48
C LEU A 6 13.19 -26.03 6.81
N ALA A 7 12.50 -25.17 6.06
CA ALA A 7 11.10 -24.87 6.33
C ALA A 7 10.19 -26.08 6.03
N PRO A 8 9.14 -26.31 6.86
CA PRO A 8 8.15 -27.34 6.58
C PRO A 8 7.54 -27.17 5.18
N LYS A 9 7.23 -28.29 4.51
CA LYS A 9 6.66 -28.29 3.15
C LYS A 9 5.41 -27.42 3.02
N ASN A 10 4.59 -27.35 4.08
CA ASN A 10 3.40 -26.50 4.12
C ASN A 10 3.76 -25.00 4.06
N THR A 11 4.82 -24.59 4.77
CA THR A 11 5.31 -23.21 4.77
C THR A 11 5.87 -22.81 3.41
N LYS A 12 6.63 -23.71 2.76
CA LYS A 12 7.12 -23.49 1.38
C LYS A 12 5.97 -23.26 0.40
N ARG A 13 4.93 -24.11 0.45
CA ARG A 13 3.75 -23.98 -0.41
C ARG A 13 2.97 -22.69 -0.15
N ALA A 14 2.85 -22.27 1.11
CA ALA A 14 2.21 -21.00 1.47
C ALA A 14 2.99 -19.80 0.91
N LEU A 15 4.32 -19.83 1.00
CA LEU A 15 5.21 -18.83 0.42
C LEU A 15 5.06 -18.76 -1.10
N GLU A 16 5.14 -19.89 -1.81
CA GLU A 16 4.98 -19.96 -3.27
C GLU A 16 3.62 -19.38 -3.71
N THR A 17 2.55 -19.69 -2.98
CA THR A 17 1.21 -19.17 -3.30
C THR A 17 1.13 -17.65 -3.08
N ALA A 18 1.75 -17.15 -2.02
CA ALA A 18 1.81 -15.72 -1.75
C ALA A 18 2.63 -14.97 -2.82
N ILE A 19 3.77 -15.51 -3.22
CA ILE A 19 4.60 -14.97 -4.30
C ILE A 19 3.84 -15.00 -5.63
N SER A 20 3.15 -16.10 -5.96
CA SER A 20 2.33 -16.16 -7.17
C SER A 20 1.24 -15.09 -7.20
N THR A 21 0.61 -14.85 -6.05
CA THR A 21 -0.40 -13.78 -5.89
C THR A 21 0.22 -12.39 -6.05
N PHE A 22 1.44 -12.19 -5.56
CA PHE A 22 2.20 -10.96 -5.74
C PHE A 22 2.62 -10.75 -7.21
N VAL A 23 3.07 -11.79 -7.91
CA VAL A 23 3.40 -11.70 -9.34
C VAL A 23 2.15 -11.37 -10.17
N GLN A 24 0.98 -11.90 -9.82
CA GLN A 24 -0.29 -11.51 -10.47
C GLN A 24 -0.59 -10.02 -10.31
N LEU A 25 -0.27 -9.42 -9.16
CA LEU A 25 -0.37 -7.97 -8.97
C LEU A 25 0.55 -7.23 -9.96
N LEU A 26 1.77 -7.72 -10.19
CA LEU A 26 2.74 -7.07 -11.06
C LEU A 26 2.36 -7.15 -12.54
N VAL A 27 1.74 -8.25 -12.97
CA VAL A 27 1.33 -8.47 -14.37
C VAL A 27 0.08 -7.67 -14.75
N LYS A 28 -0.73 -7.26 -13.78
CA LYS A 28 -2.00 -6.56 -14.02
C LYS A 28 -1.84 -5.11 -14.52
N PRO A 29 -0.94 -4.27 -13.96
CA PRO A 29 -0.47 -3.06 -14.60
C PRO A 29 0.63 -3.42 -15.62
N LYS A 30 0.87 -2.59 -16.63
CA LYS A 30 1.93 -2.74 -17.64
C LYS A 30 3.37 -2.62 -17.07
N GLY A 31 3.60 -3.02 -15.81
CA GLY A 31 4.91 -3.04 -15.16
C GLY A 31 5.58 -4.40 -15.33
N THR A 32 6.75 -4.44 -15.94
CA THR A 32 7.56 -5.66 -15.98
C THR A 32 8.26 -5.88 -14.64
N MET A 33 8.49 -7.14 -14.25
CA MET A 33 9.29 -7.51 -13.07
C MET A 33 10.64 -6.77 -13.05
N GLU A 34 11.23 -6.57 -14.23
CA GLU A 34 12.49 -5.85 -14.45
C GLU A 34 12.43 -4.38 -14.02
N PHE A 35 11.31 -3.69 -14.26
CA PHE A 35 11.11 -2.31 -13.83
C PHE A 35 11.07 -2.21 -12.29
N VAL A 36 10.37 -3.14 -11.65
CA VAL A 36 10.30 -3.22 -10.18
C VAL A 36 11.68 -3.52 -9.61
N GLN A 37 12.41 -4.48 -10.18
CA GLN A 37 13.77 -4.81 -9.73
C GLN A 37 14.71 -3.60 -9.86
N THR A 38 14.69 -2.91 -11.01
CA THR A 38 15.53 -1.74 -11.25
C THR A 38 15.21 -0.62 -10.27
N SER A 39 13.91 -0.37 -10.03
CA SER A 39 13.45 0.63 -9.06
C SER A 39 13.91 0.30 -7.65
N LEU A 40 13.80 -0.96 -7.21
CA LEU A 40 14.21 -1.38 -5.87
C LEU A 40 15.73 -1.40 -5.68
N MET A 41 16.52 -1.59 -6.73
CA MET A 41 17.98 -1.59 -6.63
C MET A 41 18.55 -0.19 -6.38
N THR A 42 17.90 0.85 -6.91
CA THR A 42 18.33 2.25 -6.77
C THR A 42 17.59 3.02 -5.67
N ASP A 43 16.61 2.39 -5.01
CA ASP A 43 15.74 2.99 -3.99
C ASP A 43 16.41 3.17 -2.63
N SER A 44 17.47 3.98 -2.56
CA SER A 44 18.12 4.32 -1.28
C SER A 44 17.16 4.76 -0.16
N PRO A 45 16.06 5.52 -0.40
CA PRO A 45 15.14 5.90 0.66
C PRO A 45 14.09 4.83 1.01
N GLY A 46 14.05 3.68 0.32
CA GLY A 46 13.05 2.63 0.54
C GLY A 46 11.62 3.01 0.13
N THR A 47 11.45 4.13 -0.59
CA THR A 47 10.13 4.67 -0.95
C THR A 47 9.42 3.82 -1.98
N ALA A 48 10.14 3.34 -3.00
CA ALA A 48 9.59 2.43 -4.00
C ALA A 48 9.21 1.08 -3.36
N PHE A 49 10.02 0.59 -2.41
CA PHE A 49 9.72 -0.63 -1.64
C PHE A 49 8.41 -0.49 -0.86
N VAL A 50 8.26 0.61 -0.13
CA VAL A 50 7.06 0.89 0.69
C VAL A 50 5.83 1.03 -0.20
N LYS A 51 5.92 1.78 -1.31
CA LYS A 51 4.82 1.91 -2.29
C LYS A 51 4.41 0.56 -2.89
N LEU A 52 5.38 -0.30 -3.22
CA LEU A 52 5.12 -1.63 -3.76
C LEU A 52 4.35 -2.50 -2.75
N MET A 53 4.76 -2.46 -1.48
CA MET A 53 4.07 -3.17 -0.41
C MET A 53 2.68 -2.61 -0.15
N ASP A 54 2.50 -1.29 -0.21
CA ASP A 54 1.20 -0.63 -0.07
C ASP A 54 0.19 -1.09 -1.14
N ARG A 55 0.63 -1.11 -2.41
CA ARG A 55 -0.18 -1.67 -3.52
C ARG A 55 -0.54 -3.14 -3.29
N PHE A 56 0.39 -3.92 -2.75
CA PHE A 56 0.11 -5.31 -2.44
C PHE A 56 -0.89 -5.48 -1.30
N VAL A 57 -0.79 -4.67 -0.25
CA VAL A 57 -1.78 -4.62 0.83
C VAL A 57 -3.16 -4.29 0.27
N LEU A 58 -3.26 -3.26 -0.59
CA LEU A 58 -4.50 -2.86 -1.24
C LEU A 58 -5.09 -4.01 -2.08
N PHE A 59 -4.24 -4.67 -2.88
CA PHE A 59 -4.66 -5.84 -3.65
C PHE A 59 -5.18 -6.98 -2.77
N LEU A 60 -4.53 -7.25 -1.63
CA LEU A 60 -4.99 -8.29 -0.70
C LEU A 60 -6.36 -7.95 -0.09
N VAL A 61 -6.61 -6.67 0.21
CA VAL A 61 -7.89 -6.20 0.77
C VAL A 61 -9.05 -6.41 -0.20
N PHE A 62 -8.82 -6.14 -1.49
CA PHE A 62 -9.86 -6.23 -2.53
C PHE A 62 -9.88 -7.56 -3.27
N SER A 63 -8.84 -8.39 -3.14
CA SER A 63 -8.81 -9.69 -3.81
C SER A 63 -9.74 -10.69 -3.12
N ASN A 64 -10.59 -11.33 -3.93
CA ASN A 64 -11.44 -12.41 -3.48
C ASN A 64 -10.68 -13.74 -3.48
N GLY A 65 -11.11 -14.63 -2.59
CA GLY A 65 -10.68 -16.02 -2.55
C GLY A 65 -11.38 -16.88 -3.61
N LYS A 66 -11.09 -18.18 -3.59
CA LYS A 66 -11.78 -19.17 -4.42
C LYS A 66 -13.24 -19.24 -3.96
N GLY A 67 -14.14 -18.64 -4.74
CA GLY A 67 -15.58 -18.55 -4.43
C GLY A 67 -16.16 -17.14 -4.47
N GLY A 68 -15.38 -16.12 -4.85
CA GLY A 68 -15.87 -14.73 -4.88
C GLY A 68 -15.98 -14.10 -3.49
N GLU A 69 -15.91 -14.93 -2.44
CA GLU A 69 -15.84 -14.46 -1.08
C GLU A 69 -14.50 -13.76 -0.79
N PRO A 70 -14.51 -12.71 0.01
CA PRO A 70 -13.31 -11.99 0.39
C PRO A 70 -12.34 -12.86 1.17
N ARG A 71 -11.04 -12.64 0.99
CA ARG A 71 -10.02 -13.47 1.65
C ARG A 71 -10.13 -13.39 3.18
N LYS A 72 -10.03 -14.56 3.83
CA LYS A 72 -9.99 -14.67 5.30
C LYS A 72 -8.76 -13.95 5.84
N ARG A 73 -8.88 -13.30 7.00
CA ARG A 73 -7.79 -12.59 7.71
C ARG A 73 -6.50 -13.41 7.76
N ASN A 74 -6.58 -14.66 8.20
CA ASN A 74 -5.39 -15.50 8.37
C ASN A 74 -4.63 -15.72 7.04
N THR A 75 -5.36 -15.79 5.93
CA THR A 75 -4.77 -15.90 4.59
C THR A 75 -4.11 -14.59 4.16
N VAL A 76 -4.81 -13.46 4.34
CA VAL A 76 -4.30 -12.11 4.03
C VAL A 76 -3.01 -11.83 4.81
N MET A 77 -3.01 -12.04 6.12
CA MET A 77 -1.85 -11.81 6.98
C MET A 77 -0.69 -12.76 6.65
N SER A 78 -0.99 -14.02 6.31
CA SER A 78 0.02 -14.97 5.86
C SER A 78 0.67 -14.52 4.56
N TYR A 79 -0.10 -14.05 3.59
CA TYR A 79 0.44 -13.59 2.30
C TYR A 79 1.31 -12.35 2.47
N TYR A 80 0.81 -11.36 3.22
CA TYR A 80 1.56 -10.15 3.55
C TYR A 80 2.90 -10.49 4.21
N ARG A 81 2.91 -11.34 5.24
CA ARG A 81 4.13 -11.75 5.95
C ARG A 81 5.13 -12.47 5.04
N ASN A 82 4.65 -13.41 4.22
CA ASN A 82 5.50 -14.18 3.33
C ASN A 82 6.16 -13.30 2.26
N VAL A 83 5.39 -12.43 1.60
CA VAL A 83 5.92 -11.53 0.56
C VAL A 83 6.86 -10.48 1.16
N LYS A 84 6.50 -9.89 2.31
CA LYS A 84 7.36 -8.94 3.02
C LYS A 84 8.73 -9.56 3.33
N ASN A 85 8.74 -10.74 3.95
CA ASN A 85 9.99 -11.40 4.33
C ASN A 85 10.80 -11.81 3.10
N TRP A 86 10.14 -12.35 2.08
CA TRP A 86 10.80 -12.72 0.83
C TRP A 86 11.43 -11.51 0.11
N LEU A 87 10.75 -10.37 0.03
CA LEU A 87 11.32 -9.15 -0.55
C LEU A 87 12.49 -8.61 0.28
N LEU A 88 12.41 -8.67 1.61
CA LEU A 88 13.52 -8.26 2.48
C LEU A 88 14.71 -9.22 2.44
N ASP A 89 14.50 -10.49 2.12
CA ASP A 89 15.58 -11.45 1.88
C ASP A 89 16.31 -11.15 0.55
N ILE A 90 15.58 -10.68 -0.47
CA ILE A 90 16.15 -10.27 -1.78
C ILE A 90 16.85 -8.90 -1.69
N TYR A 91 16.25 -7.96 -0.96
CA TYR A 91 16.72 -6.58 -0.82
C TYR A 91 17.02 -6.23 0.65
N PRO A 92 18.04 -6.84 1.26
CA PRO A 92 18.35 -6.65 2.67
C PRO A 92 18.70 -5.18 3.01
N GLN A 93 19.15 -4.40 2.04
CA GLN A 93 19.46 -2.97 2.20
C GLN A 93 18.26 -2.13 2.64
N HIS A 94 17.03 -2.54 2.32
CA HIS A 94 15.81 -1.79 2.66
C HIS A 94 15.29 -2.07 4.05
N ARG A 95 15.84 -3.09 4.74
CA ARG A 95 15.28 -3.60 5.99
C ARG A 95 15.20 -2.55 7.08
N SER A 96 16.32 -1.90 7.41
CA SER A 96 16.36 -0.90 8.47
C SER A 96 15.53 0.35 8.16
N VAL A 97 15.44 0.72 6.88
CA VAL A 97 14.74 1.94 6.43
C VAL A 97 13.23 1.76 6.41
N THR A 98 12.74 0.57 6.04
CA THR A 98 11.30 0.35 5.77
C THR A 98 10.57 -0.45 6.85
N GLU A 99 11.27 -1.12 7.76
CA GLU A 99 10.67 -2.06 8.72
C GLU A 99 9.55 -1.43 9.57
N GLN A 100 9.73 -0.21 10.07
CA GLN A 100 8.69 0.47 10.85
C GLN A 100 7.41 0.72 10.03
N GLN A 101 7.54 1.19 8.79
CA GLN A 101 6.39 1.45 7.92
C GLN A 101 5.67 0.15 7.53
N LEU A 102 6.41 -0.92 7.28
CA LEU A 102 5.84 -2.23 6.98
C LEU A 102 5.11 -2.81 8.20
N LEU A 103 5.65 -2.67 9.40
CA LEU A 103 4.96 -3.10 10.62
C LEU A 103 3.63 -2.35 10.79
N GLU A 104 3.61 -1.05 10.52
CA GLU A 104 2.39 -0.26 10.60
C GLU A 104 1.35 -0.67 9.56
N MET A 105 1.76 -0.88 8.30
CA MET A 105 0.88 -1.43 7.26
C MET A 105 0.27 -2.76 7.67
N GLY A 106 1.07 -3.66 8.26
CA GLY A 106 0.58 -4.95 8.76
C GLY A 106 -0.50 -4.80 9.83
N ARG A 107 -0.36 -3.84 10.75
CA ARG A 107 -1.37 -3.55 11.79
C ARG A 107 -2.65 -2.97 11.20
N ILE A 108 -2.52 -2.02 10.28
CA ILE A 108 -3.67 -1.41 9.58
C ILE A 108 -4.45 -2.49 8.81
N LEU A 109 -3.73 -3.35 8.09
CA LEU A 109 -4.31 -4.48 7.35
C LEU A 109 -5.05 -5.46 8.28
N GLU A 110 -4.44 -5.83 9.41
CA GLU A 110 -5.07 -6.73 10.37
C GLU A 110 -6.34 -6.14 10.97
N ARG A 111 -6.29 -4.87 11.38
CA ARG A 111 -7.46 -4.13 11.90
C ARG A 111 -8.57 -4.05 10.86
N HIS A 112 -8.22 -3.76 9.60
CA HIS A 112 -9.19 -3.73 8.51
C HIS A 112 -9.86 -5.10 8.32
N CYS A 113 -9.07 -6.19 8.27
CA CYS A 113 -9.61 -7.55 8.17
C CYS A 113 -10.52 -7.92 9.35
N LEU A 114 -10.20 -7.46 10.57
CA LEU A 114 -11.04 -7.66 11.76
C LEU A 114 -12.38 -6.95 11.64
N LEU A 115 -12.38 -5.66 11.28
CA LEU A 115 -13.61 -4.88 11.12
C LEU A 115 -14.53 -5.51 10.05
N ARG A 116 -13.91 -5.92 8.95
CA ARG A 116 -14.58 -6.58 7.83
C ARG A 116 -15.24 -7.92 8.21
N GLN A 117 -14.67 -8.67 9.15
CA GLN A 117 -15.22 -9.95 9.62
C GLN A 117 -16.39 -9.77 10.62
N HIS A 118 -16.37 -8.71 11.42
CA HIS A 118 -17.36 -8.47 12.46
C HIS A 118 -18.54 -7.60 11.96
N GLY A 119 -18.58 -7.26 10.66
CA GLY A 119 -19.59 -6.34 10.10
C GLY A 119 -19.45 -4.90 10.61
N GLY A 120 -18.32 -4.56 11.22
CA GLY A 120 -18.07 -3.23 11.74
C GLY A 120 -17.85 -2.24 10.60
N THR A 121 -18.62 -1.17 10.59
CA THR A 121 -18.26 0.05 9.86
C THR A 121 -16.98 0.60 10.47
N ILE A 122 -15.99 0.94 9.63
CA ILE A 122 -14.89 1.80 10.07
C ILE A 122 -15.58 3.09 10.55
N ASP A 123 -15.37 3.49 11.81
CA ASP A 123 -15.76 4.83 12.26
C ASP A 123 -15.32 5.81 11.17
N LYS A 124 -16.23 6.71 10.76
CA LYS A 124 -16.07 7.55 9.56
C LYS A 124 -14.61 7.95 9.41
N ALA A 125 -14.00 7.59 8.27
CA ALA A 125 -12.63 7.99 7.97
C ALA A 125 -12.50 9.49 8.25
N PRO A 126 -11.38 9.94 8.85
CA PRO A 126 -11.14 11.36 9.05
C PRO A 126 -11.46 12.13 7.78
N ALA A 127 -12.07 13.31 7.91
CA ALA A 127 -12.46 14.10 6.76
C ALA A 127 -11.23 14.28 5.85
N CYS A 128 -11.35 13.82 4.59
CA CYS A 128 -10.27 13.93 3.62
C CYS A 128 -9.96 15.42 3.43
N THR A 129 -8.74 15.82 3.80
CA THR A 129 -8.32 17.21 3.68
C THR A 129 -7.86 17.48 2.25
N LYS A 130 -7.77 18.76 1.87
CA LYS A 130 -7.09 19.12 0.62
C LYS A 130 -5.69 18.51 0.58
N ARG A 131 -4.88 18.60 1.64
CA ARG A 131 -3.53 18.02 1.64
C ARG A 131 -3.51 16.54 1.26
N ASP A 132 -4.47 15.76 1.77
CA ASP A 132 -4.58 14.33 1.47
C ASP A 132 -4.90 14.08 0.00
N LEU A 133 -5.85 14.83 -0.58
CA LEU A 133 -6.14 14.78 -2.02
C LEU A 133 -4.90 15.12 -2.87
N ARG A 134 -4.00 15.99 -2.37
CA ARG A 134 -2.81 16.42 -3.12
C ARG A 134 -1.88 15.24 -3.25
N SER A 135 -1.65 14.61 -2.11
CA SER A 135 -0.77 13.46 -2.02
C SER A 135 -1.29 12.30 -2.88
N LEU A 136 -2.61 12.13 -2.98
CA LEU A 136 -3.23 11.14 -3.86
C LEU A 136 -3.05 11.50 -5.34
N VAL A 137 -3.30 12.76 -5.73
CA VAL A 137 -3.10 13.24 -7.10
C VAL A 137 -1.64 13.13 -7.54
N ASP A 138 -0.71 13.61 -6.71
CA ASP A 138 0.74 13.54 -6.97
C ASP A 138 1.20 12.07 -7.09
N GLY A 139 0.64 11.19 -6.25
CA GLY A 139 0.88 9.75 -6.32
C GLY A 139 0.38 9.12 -7.62
N LEU A 140 -0.86 9.43 -8.05
CA LEU A 140 -1.42 8.93 -9.30
C LEU A 140 -0.63 9.41 -10.51
N TYR A 141 -0.28 10.70 -10.58
CA TYR A 141 0.51 11.24 -11.70
C TYR A 141 1.93 10.68 -11.76
N HIS A 142 2.57 10.47 -10.61
CA HIS A 142 3.90 9.85 -10.55
C HIS A 142 3.90 8.43 -11.11
N ASP A 143 2.80 7.71 -10.92
CA ASP A 143 2.68 6.29 -11.21
C ASP A 143 1.80 5.99 -12.45
N ALA A 144 1.29 7.01 -13.12
CA ALA A 144 0.33 6.86 -14.21
C ALA A 144 0.98 6.24 -15.45
N VAL A 145 0.54 5.03 -15.80
CA VAL A 145 0.97 4.33 -17.03
C VAL A 145 -0.20 4.20 -18.03
N GLY A 146 -1.42 4.59 -17.64
CA GLY A 146 -2.63 4.41 -18.43
C GLY A 146 -3.66 5.53 -18.26
N GLU A 147 -4.64 5.55 -19.16
CA GLU A 147 -5.70 6.57 -19.20
C GLU A 147 -6.59 6.57 -17.95
N THR A 148 -6.78 5.40 -17.34
CA THR A 148 -7.56 5.21 -16.11
C THR A 148 -6.97 5.96 -14.92
N GLU A 149 -5.65 5.92 -14.75
CA GLU A 149 -4.94 6.60 -13.68
C GLU A 149 -5.03 8.13 -13.82
N TYR A 150 -5.03 8.64 -15.06
CA TYR A 150 -5.27 10.05 -15.36
C TYR A 150 -6.72 10.46 -15.11
N GLN A 151 -7.70 9.60 -15.41
CA GLN A 151 -9.10 9.84 -15.09
C GLN A 151 -9.34 9.91 -13.58
N ASP A 152 -8.73 8.99 -12.82
CA ASP A 152 -8.80 9.00 -11.36
C ASP A 152 -8.16 10.27 -10.78
N ALA A 153 -7.02 10.71 -11.33
CA ALA A 153 -6.39 11.97 -10.94
C ALA A 153 -7.27 13.19 -11.23
N ALA A 154 -7.93 13.22 -12.40
CA ALA A 154 -8.88 14.28 -12.76
C ALA A 154 -10.10 14.30 -11.81
N LEU A 155 -10.62 13.13 -11.43
CA LEU A 155 -11.70 13.03 -10.45
C LEU A 155 -11.27 13.58 -9.07
N LEU A 156 -10.06 13.23 -8.60
CA LEU A 156 -9.54 13.77 -7.34
C LEU A 156 -9.32 15.30 -7.40
N ILE A 157 -8.93 15.85 -8.55
CA ILE A 157 -8.86 17.31 -8.76
C ILE A 157 -10.26 17.94 -8.72
N CYS A 158 -11.27 17.30 -9.31
CA CYS A 158 -12.66 17.77 -9.19
C CYS A 158 -13.13 17.78 -7.72
N PHE A 159 -12.79 16.74 -6.95
CA PHE A 159 -13.05 16.72 -5.50
C PHE A 159 -12.28 17.83 -4.77
N TRP A 160 -11.02 18.07 -5.12
CA TRP A 160 -10.19 19.13 -4.54
C TRP A 160 -10.84 20.51 -4.65
N VAL A 161 -11.33 20.86 -5.85
CA VAL A 161 -11.97 22.15 -6.12
C VAL A 161 -13.31 22.26 -5.37
N SER A 162 -13.99 21.13 -5.16
CA SER A 162 -15.29 21.07 -4.48
C SER A 162 -15.20 21.16 -2.95
N ILE A 163 -14.05 20.81 -2.35
CA ILE A 163 -13.82 21.00 -0.91
C ILE A 163 -13.65 22.50 -0.62
N ARG A 164 -14.55 23.05 0.20
CA ARG A 164 -14.45 24.45 0.68
C ARG A 164 -13.10 24.68 1.39
N PRO A 165 -12.47 25.86 1.24
CA PRO A 165 -11.22 26.15 1.95
C PRO A 165 -11.44 25.99 3.46
N ASP A 166 -10.52 25.30 4.10
CA ASP A 166 -10.49 25.07 5.55
C ASP A 166 -10.42 26.43 6.26
N VAL A 167 -11.52 26.85 6.89
CA VAL A 167 -11.59 28.11 7.65
C VAL A 167 -11.03 27.84 9.04
N HIS A 168 -9.74 27.51 9.14
CA HIS A 168 -9.01 27.52 10.41
C HIS A 168 -7.53 27.84 10.17
N SER A 169 -7.26 29.08 9.78
CA SER A 169 -6.03 29.82 10.13
C SER A 169 -6.17 31.27 9.67
N GLN A 170 -6.99 32.05 10.35
CA GLN A 170 -6.75 33.49 10.47
C GLN A 170 -6.09 33.73 11.82
N VAL A 171 -4.77 33.60 11.85
CA VAL A 171 -3.95 34.24 12.87
C VAL A 171 -3.92 35.72 12.50
N GLN A 172 -4.51 36.56 13.36
CA GLN A 172 -4.44 38.02 13.23
C GLN A 172 -2.97 38.47 13.24
N PRO A 173 -2.51 39.34 12.33
CA PRO A 173 -1.28 40.07 12.56
C PRO A 173 -1.55 41.25 13.51
N VAL A 174 -0.79 41.22 14.59
CA VAL A 174 -0.61 42.25 15.61
C VAL A 174 -0.37 43.63 14.98
N VAL A 175 -1.18 44.61 15.35
CA VAL A 175 -0.86 46.03 15.13
C VAL A 175 0.12 46.45 16.23
N VAL A 176 1.41 46.51 15.92
CA VAL A 176 2.38 47.33 16.67
C VAL A 176 2.64 48.57 15.83
N GLY A 177 2.05 49.70 16.26
CA GLY A 177 2.34 51.02 15.72
C GLY A 177 2.46 51.99 16.90
N ARG A 178 3.61 52.67 16.96
CA ARG A 178 4.01 53.64 17.98
C ARG A 178 3.04 54.80 18.13
#